data_AF-A0A7S1EC55-F1
#
_entry.id   AF-A0A7S1EC55-F1
#
_cell.length_a   1.000
_cell.length_b   1.000
_cell.length_c   1.000
_cell.angle_alpha   90.00
_cell.angle_beta   90.00
_cell.angle_gamma   90.00
#
_symmetry.space_group_name_H-M   'P 1'
#
loop_
_entity.id
_entity.type
_entity.pdbx_description
1 polymer ?
#
loop_
_entity_poly.entity_id
_entity_poly.type
_entity_poly.pdbx_seq_one_letter_code
_entity_poly.pdbx_strand_id
1 'polypeptide(L)'
;ERQRVASGLKVVIECPAAEIFVLPVDTRVFADYLSYVTLPMSLSQILKRLENEYYRSPSALESDFDLVVRNALVFNKPGSKDFDLANRVSPVLTSLVSNGDWMAAMGQSASGNAPKEGKAASSKASAKA
;
A
#
# COMPACT_ATOMS: atom_id res chain seq x y z
N GLU A 1 7.05 -9.13 14.69
CA GLU A 1 6.17 -9.11 13.50
C GLU A 1 6.17 -7.80 12.71
N ARG A 2 5.72 -6.66 13.27
CA ARG A 2 5.70 -5.37 12.55
C ARG A 2 7.02 -5.02 11.84
N GLN A 3 8.15 -5.18 12.53
CA GLN A 3 9.47 -4.91 11.95
C GLN A 3 9.83 -5.87 10.80
N ARG A 4 9.44 -7.16 10.89
CA ARG A 4 9.65 -8.14 9.81
C ARG A 4 8.89 -7.70 8.55
N VAL A 5 7.63 -7.33 8.73
CA VAL A 5 6.75 -6.88 7.65
C VAL A 5 7.23 -5.57 7.05
N ALA A 6 7.65 -4.61 7.88
CA ALA A 6 8.22 -3.34 7.41
C ALA A 6 9.51 -3.57 6.60
N SER A 7 10.41 -4.45 7.06
CA SER A 7 11.62 -4.81 6.31
C SER A 7 11.29 -5.49 4.98
N GLY A 8 10.33 -6.42 4.97
CA GLY A 8 9.87 -7.06 3.74
C GLY A 8 9.23 -6.07 2.77
N LEU A 9 8.44 -5.13 3.28
CA LEU A 9 7.83 -4.06 2.48
C LEU A 9 8.88 -3.11 1.90
N LYS A 10 9.98 -2.83 2.61
CA LYS A 10 11.12 -2.05 2.07
C LYS A 10 11.76 -2.75 0.86
N VAL A 11 11.96 -4.08 0.93
CA VAL A 11 12.45 -4.87 -0.21
C VAL A 11 11.49 -4.79 -1.40
N VAL A 12 10.17 -4.85 -1.16
CA VAL A 12 9.17 -4.67 -2.22
C VAL A 12 9.25 -3.28 -2.83
N ILE A 13 9.38 -2.22 -2.01
CA ILE A 13 9.48 -0.83 -2.47
C ILE A 13 10.73 -0.60 -3.35
N GLU A 14 11.83 -1.28 -3.05
CA GLU A 14 13.07 -1.21 -3.85
C GLU A 14 12.98 -2.00 -5.16
N CYS A 15 11.96 -2.84 -5.34
CA CYS A 15 11.77 -3.60 -6.57
C CYS A 15 11.26 -2.66 -7.69
N PRO A 16 11.92 -2.59 -8.86
CA PRO A 16 11.44 -1.78 -9.98
C PRO A 16 10.02 -2.14 -10.45
N ALA A 17 9.61 -3.40 -10.25
CA ALA A 17 8.26 -3.86 -10.57
C ALA A 17 7.18 -3.24 -9.66
N ALA A 18 7.56 -2.65 -8.53
CA ALA A 18 6.65 -2.02 -7.59
C ALA A 18 6.60 -0.50 -7.72
N GLU A 19 7.40 0.12 -8.59
CA GLU A 19 7.61 1.57 -8.69
C GLU A 19 6.29 2.36 -8.69
N ILE A 20 5.31 1.90 -9.46
CA ILE A 20 4.00 2.55 -9.64
C ILE A 20 3.12 2.54 -8.37
N PHE A 21 3.45 1.73 -7.37
CA PHE A 21 2.71 1.59 -6.12
C PHE A 21 3.37 2.33 -4.94
N VAL A 22 4.62 2.78 -5.10
CA VAL A 22 5.43 3.28 -3.99
C VAL A 22 4.87 4.60 -3.46
N LEU A 23 4.63 5.58 -4.32
CA LEU A 23 4.22 6.93 -3.94
C LEU A 23 2.73 7.16 -4.25
N PRO A 24 2.06 8.07 -3.52
CA PRO A 24 0.68 8.45 -3.84
C PRO A 24 0.57 8.98 -5.27
N VAL A 25 -0.50 8.60 -5.98
CA VAL A 25 -0.78 9.10 -7.33
C VAL A 25 -0.99 10.61 -7.30
N ASP A 26 -0.27 11.35 -8.14
CA ASP A 26 -0.46 12.80 -8.32
C ASP A 26 -1.76 13.09 -9.08
N THR A 27 -2.81 13.45 -8.35
CA THR A 27 -4.13 13.77 -8.93
C THR A 27 -4.15 15.05 -9.76
N ARG A 28 -3.07 15.85 -9.77
CA ARG A 28 -2.95 16.98 -10.71
C ARG A 28 -2.47 16.51 -12.08
N VAL A 29 -1.76 15.39 -12.13
CA VAL A 29 -1.35 14.73 -13.38
C VAL A 29 -2.47 13.82 -13.88
N PHE A 30 -3.12 13.10 -12.98
CA PHE A 30 -4.27 12.24 -13.26
C PHE A 30 -5.55 12.83 -12.68
N ALA A 31 -6.08 13.84 -13.34
CA ALA A 31 -7.23 14.60 -12.85
C ALA A 31 -8.49 13.74 -12.68
N ASP A 32 -8.61 12.66 -13.45
CA ASP A 32 -9.74 11.72 -13.40
C ASP A 32 -9.54 10.56 -12.42
N TYR A 33 -8.36 10.40 -11.82
CA TYR A 33 -8.05 9.27 -10.92
C TYR A 33 -9.09 9.10 -9.81
N LEU A 34 -9.49 10.20 -9.17
CA LEU A 34 -10.47 10.20 -8.09
C LEU A 34 -11.91 9.96 -8.56
N SER A 35 -12.17 9.97 -9.86
CA SER A 35 -13.47 9.55 -10.42
C SER A 35 -13.61 8.03 -10.43
N TYR A 36 -12.50 7.28 -10.39
CA TYR A 36 -12.48 5.81 -10.38
C TYR A 36 -12.06 5.26 -9.01
N VAL A 37 -11.13 5.92 -8.33
CA VAL A 37 -10.53 5.46 -7.08
C VAL A 37 -11.03 6.30 -5.90
N THR A 38 -11.84 5.67 -5.05
CA THR A 38 -12.44 6.34 -3.88
C THR A 38 -11.46 6.53 -2.72
N LEU A 39 -10.56 5.56 -2.49
CA LEU A 39 -9.65 5.55 -1.35
C LEU A 39 -8.20 5.35 -1.83
N PRO A 40 -7.49 6.42 -2.22
CA PRO A 40 -6.09 6.33 -2.61
C PRO A 40 -5.22 5.77 -1.49
N MET A 41 -4.27 4.91 -1.85
CA MET A 41 -3.29 4.32 -0.93
C MET A 41 -1.99 4.03 -1.69
N SER A 42 -0.85 4.06 -0.98
CA SER A 42 0.47 3.72 -1.53
C SER A 42 1.32 2.94 -0.54
N LEU A 43 2.33 2.22 -1.03
CA LEU A 43 3.23 1.42 -0.18
C LEU A 43 4.04 2.30 0.79
N SER A 44 4.40 3.52 0.40
CA SER A 44 5.08 4.47 1.31
C SER A 44 4.18 4.94 2.46
N GLN A 45 2.88 5.14 2.21
CA GLN A 45 1.91 5.45 3.27
C GLN A 45 1.75 4.28 4.22
N ILE A 46 1.66 3.05 3.69
CA ILE A 46 1.56 1.83 4.50
C ILE A 46 2.83 1.62 5.32
N LEU A 47 4.01 1.80 4.73
CA LEU A 47 5.27 1.70 5.44
C LEU A 47 5.34 2.70 6.60
N LYS A 48 4.97 3.97 6.34
CA LYS A 48 4.90 5.00 7.37
C LYS A 48 3.90 4.63 8.47
N ARG A 49 2.73 4.08 8.13
CA ARG A 49 1.73 3.60 9.10
C ARG A 49 2.26 2.45 9.94
N LEU A 50 2.99 1.50 9.35
CA LEU A 50 3.66 0.41 10.05
C LEU A 50 4.71 0.92 11.06
N GLU A 51 5.57 1.85 10.63
CA GLU A 51 6.62 2.43 11.47
C GLU A 51 6.08 3.29 12.62
N ASN A 52 4.86 3.82 12.49
CA ASN A 52 4.16 4.60 13.52
C ASN A 52 3.11 3.78 14.30
N GLU A 53 3.18 2.44 14.24
CA GLU A 53 2.29 1.54 14.98
C GLU A 53 0.78 1.76 14.74
N TYR A 54 0.40 2.21 13.55
CA TYR A 54 -0.99 2.52 13.20
C TYR A 54 -1.88 1.27 13.17
N TYR A 55 -1.36 0.14 12.66
CA TYR A 55 -2.14 -1.08 12.46
C TYR A 55 -2.30 -1.86 13.75
N ARG A 56 -3.55 -2.02 14.18
CA ARG A 56 -3.95 -2.80 15.37
C ARG A 56 -4.33 -4.24 15.08
N SER A 57 -4.35 -4.62 13.81
CA SER A 57 -4.60 -6.00 13.39
C SER A 57 -3.93 -6.27 12.04
N PRO A 58 -3.61 -7.54 11.74
CA PRO A 58 -3.06 -7.93 10.44
C PRO A 58 -4.03 -7.62 9.31
N SER A 59 -5.33 -7.84 9.55
CA SER A 59 -6.39 -7.57 8.58
C SER A 59 -6.49 -6.10 8.19
N ALA A 60 -6.18 -5.17 9.10
CA ALA A 60 -6.16 -3.74 8.80
C ALA A 60 -5.00 -3.39 7.85
N LEU A 61 -3.84 -4.04 8.00
CA LEU A 61 -2.72 -3.89 7.07
C LEU A 61 -3.05 -4.53 5.72
N GLU A 62 -3.57 -5.76 5.73
CA GLU A 62 -3.97 -6.49 4.53
C GLU A 62 -4.98 -5.70 3.70
N SER A 63 -5.96 -5.05 4.36
CA SER A 63 -6.94 -4.19 3.70
C SER A 63 -6.30 -3.00 2.97
N ASP A 64 -5.23 -2.40 3.52
CA ASP A 64 -4.51 -1.32 2.85
C ASP A 64 -3.65 -1.83 1.68
N PHE A 65 -3.04 -3.02 1.79
CA PHE A 65 -2.38 -3.67 0.66
C PHE A 65 -3.37 -3.98 -0.47
N ASP A 66 -4.56 -4.48 -0.13
CA ASP A 66 -5.63 -4.72 -1.09
C ASP A 66 -6.12 -3.43 -1.75
N LEU A 67 -6.14 -2.30 -1.02
CA LEU A 67 -6.46 -1.01 -1.62
C LEU A 67 -5.45 -0.62 -2.69
N VAL A 68 -4.15 -0.75 -2.43
CA VAL A 68 -3.10 -0.46 -3.42
C VAL A 68 -3.32 -1.26 -4.70
N VAL A 69 -3.55 -2.58 -4.57
CA VAL A 69 -3.76 -3.48 -5.71
C VAL A 69 -5.07 -3.16 -6.43
N ARG A 70 -6.20 -3.08 -5.71
CA ARG A 70 -7.53 -2.84 -6.32
C ARG A 70 -7.58 -1.49 -7.01
N ASN A 71 -7.02 -0.43 -6.42
CA ASN A 71 -6.97 0.88 -7.06
C ASN A 71 -6.20 0.84 -8.38
N ALA A 72 -5.09 0.11 -8.43
CA ALA A 72 -4.32 -0.08 -9.66
C ALA A 72 -5.10 -0.89 -10.70
N LEU A 73 -5.82 -1.95 -10.31
CA LEU A 73 -6.62 -2.76 -11.24
C LEU A 73 -7.86 -2.01 -11.75
N VAL A 74 -8.45 -1.13 -10.94
CA VAL A 74 -9.60 -0.30 -11.31
C VAL A 74 -9.20 0.83 -12.26
N PHE A 75 -8.07 1.49 -11.97
CA PHE A 75 -7.64 2.65 -12.76
C PHE A 75 -6.95 2.23 -14.06
N ASN A 76 -6.15 1.16 -14.04
CA ASN A 76 -5.39 0.73 -15.21
C ASN A 76 -6.18 -0.29 -16.05
N LYS A 77 -6.08 -0.17 -17.37
CA LYS A 77 -6.77 -1.06 -18.30
C LYS A 77 -6.28 -2.51 -18.17
N PRO A 78 -7.17 -3.52 -18.18
CA PRO A 78 -6.77 -4.93 -18.26
C PRO A 78 -5.82 -5.19 -19.44
N GLY A 79 -4.74 -5.92 -19.18
CA GLY A 79 -3.69 -6.22 -20.17
C GLY A 79 -2.67 -5.09 -20.39
N SER A 80 -2.79 -3.96 -19.68
CA SER A 80 -1.70 -2.98 -19.59
C SER A 80 -0.58 -3.50 -18.69
N LYS A 81 0.63 -2.97 -18.88
CA LYS A 81 1.79 -3.30 -18.05
C LYS A 81 1.50 -3.08 -16.56
N ASP A 82 0.85 -1.98 -16.22
CA ASP A 82 0.61 -1.59 -14.83
C ASP A 82 -0.46 -2.47 -14.16
N PHE A 83 -1.47 -2.89 -14.92
CA PHE A 83 -2.45 -3.89 -14.49
C PHE A 83 -1.77 -5.25 -14.21
N ASP A 84 -0.86 -5.68 -15.09
CA ASP A 84 -0.13 -6.94 -14.89
C ASP A 84 0.83 -6.89 -13.70
N LEU A 85 1.48 -5.74 -13.47
CA LEU A 85 2.29 -5.52 -12.27
C LEU A 85 1.46 -5.60 -10.99
N ALA A 86 0.23 -5.08 -10.99
CA ALA A 86 -0.67 -5.14 -9.83
C ALA A 86 -1.03 -6.59 -9.47
N ASN A 87 -1.31 -7.42 -10.48
CA ASN A 87 -1.57 -8.84 -10.27
C ASN A 87 -0.33 -9.59 -9.74
N ARG A 88 0.88 -9.21 -10.18
CA ARG A 88 2.13 -9.84 -9.72
C ARG A 88 2.52 -9.44 -8.30
N VAL A 89 2.29 -8.20 -7.90
CA VAL A 89 2.68 -7.71 -6.56
C VAL A 89 1.71 -8.18 -5.48
N SER A 90 0.44 -8.39 -5.82
CA SER A 90 -0.61 -8.82 -4.89
C SER A 90 -0.22 -10.02 -4.00
N PRO A 91 0.16 -11.20 -4.55
CA PRO A 91 0.52 -12.35 -3.72
C PRO A 91 1.77 -12.10 -2.86
N VAL A 92 2.70 -11.25 -3.32
CA VAL A 92 3.89 -10.86 -2.55
C VAL A 92 3.46 -10.08 -1.30
N LEU A 93 2.59 -9.08 -1.46
CA LEU A 93 2.08 -8.28 -0.34
C LEU A 93 1.27 -9.12 0.66
N THR A 94 0.39 -10.00 0.16
CA THR A 94 -0.36 -10.93 1.03
C THR A 94 0.58 -11.83 1.83
N SER A 95 1.64 -12.36 1.21
CA SER A 95 2.61 -13.22 1.90
C SER A 95 3.38 -12.48 3.01
N LEU A 96 3.51 -11.16 2.92
CA LEU A 96 4.11 -10.38 4.00
C LEU A 96 3.25 -10.43 5.26
N VAL A 97 1.93 -10.58 5.14
CA VAL A 97 1.02 -10.67 6.29
C VAL A 97 0.85 -12.12 6.74
N SER A 98 0.59 -13.05 5.83
CA SER A 98 0.25 -14.45 6.18
C SER A 98 1.40 -15.22 6.84
N ASN A 99 2.67 -14.84 6.61
CA ASN A 99 3.84 -15.52 7.15
C ASN A 99 4.26 -15.04 8.56
N GLY A 100 3.36 -14.40 9.31
CA GLY A 100 3.67 -13.74 10.58
C GLY A 100 2.95 -14.30 11.80
N ASP A 101 3.60 -14.30 12.96
CA ASP A 101 2.93 -14.50 14.26
C ASP A 101 2.51 -13.15 14.85
N TRP A 102 1.37 -12.68 14.36
CA TRP A 102 0.83 -11.39 14.74
C TRP A 102 0.20 -11.36 16.13
N MET A 103 -0.28 -12.50 16.62
CA MET A 103 -0.92 -12.61 17.93
C MET A 103 0.10 -12.42 19.05
N ALA A 104 1.29 -13.02 18.91
CA ALA A 104 2.40 -12.78 19.85
C ALA A 104 2.87 -11.31 19.84
N ALA A 105 2.81 -10.63 18.69
CA ALA A 105 3.31 -9.26 18.52
C ALA A 105 2.37 -8.14 19.01
N MET A 106 1.10 -8.45 19.30
CA MET A 106 0.09 -7.47 19.75
C MET A 106 -0.14 -7.48 21.27
N GLY A 107 0.47 -8.42 22.01
CA GLY A 107 0.22 -8.65 23.44
C GLY A 107 0.79 -7.65 24.46
N GLN A 108 1.18 -6.42 24.10
CA GLN A 108 1.78 -5.48 25.08
C GLN A 108 1.41 -3.98 24.95
N SER A 109 0.58 -3.54 24.00
CA SER A 109 0.23 -2.10 23.92
C SER A 109 -1.16 -1.89 23.34
N ALA A 110 -2.18 -2.03 24.19
CA ALA A 110 -3.51 -1.52 23.92
C ALA A 110 -3.79 -0.34 24.87
N SER A 111 -3.26 0.84 24.53
CA SER A 111 -3.83 2.11 24.98
C SER A 111 -3.69 3.14 23.86
N GLY A 112 -4.81 3.78 23.53
CA GLY A 112 -5.06 4.42 22.25
C GLY A 112 -4.36 5.77 22.03
N ASN A 113 -4.09 6.03 20.75
CA ASN A 113 -4.50 7.26 20.06
C ASN A 113 -4.26 7.08 18.55
N ALA A 114 -5.21 7.49 17.72
CA ALA A 114 -5.03 7.58 16.26
C ALA A 114 -4.78 9.06 15.89
N PRO A 115 -3.64 9.43 15.28
CA PRO A 115 -3.42 10.81 14.83
C PRO A 115 -4.02 11.07 13.44
N LYS A 116 -4.46 12.31 13.24
CA LYS A 116 -5.16 12.82 12.04
C LYS A 116 -4.28 12.80 10.78
N GLU A 117 -4.92 12.51 9.65
CA GLU A 117 -4.35 12.37 8.32
C GLU A 117 -3.56 13.62 7.85
N GLY A 118 -2.31 13.41 7.43
CA GLY A 118 -1.44 14.43 6.85
C GLY A 118 -1.46 14.38 5.32
N LYS A 119 -1.61 15.57 4.70
CA LYS A 119 -1.64 15.80 3.24
C LYS A 119 -0.46 15.13 2.51
N ALA A 120 -0.77 14.40 1.43
CA ALA A 120 0.21 13.74 0.57
C ALA A 120 0.87 14.73 -0.40
N ALA A 121 2.21 14.65 -0.50
CA ALA A 121 3.01 15.30 -1.53
C ALA A 121 3.08 14.39 -2.77
N SER A 122 3.08 15.01 -3.94
CA SER A 122 2.85 14.38 -5.24
C SER A 122 4.11 13.85 -5.92
N SER A 123 3.98 12.76 -6.68
CA SER A 123 4.93 12.46 -7.76
C SER A 123 4.28 11.68 -8.90
N LYS A 124 4.90 11.85 -10.08
CA LYS A 124 4.45 11.42 -11.40
C LYS A 124 4.25 9.91 -11.50
N ALA A 125 3.00 9.47 -11.70
CA ALA A 125 2.76 8.26 -12.48
C ALA A 125 2.71 8.66 -13.97
N SER A 126 3.13 7.76 -14.85
CA SER A 126 3.03 7.97 -16.30
C SER A 126 1.76 7.32 -16.80
N ALA A 127 0.79 8.12 -17.27
CA ALA A 127 -0.29 7.61 -18.08
C ALA A 127 0.27 7.26 -19.46
N LYS A 128 -0.04 6.08 -20.00
CA LYS A 128 0.02 5.91 -21.44
C LYS A 128 -1.14 5.07 -21.95
N ALA A 129 -1.70 5.59 -23.04
CA ALA A 129 -2.78 5.05 -23.87
C ALA A 129 -2.49 3.63 -24.38
#